data_AF-A0A521HYS3-F1
#
_entry.id   AF-A0A521HYS3-F1
#
_cell.length_a   1.000
_cell.length_b   1.000
_cell.length_c   1.000
_cell.angle_alpha   90.00
_cell.angle_beta   90.00
_cell.angle_gamma   90.00
#
_symmetry.space_group_name_H-M   'P 1'
#
loop_
_entity.id
_entity.type
_entity.pdbx_description
1 polymer ?
#
loop_
_entity_poly.entity_id
_entity_poly.type
_entity_poly.pdbx_seq_one_letter_code
_entity_poly.pdbx_strand_id
1 'polypeptide(L)'
;MMRWFCLIACALLLSACGSSPTPTPPPASNLDVILANSQHILGANRFPLGVIRDGKSVKDAFVHLKFFDLTTDNAVAKSETDAPYFGDNLGEAGVYVAHANFDKPGAWGVEVTVSENGRASETKRLGFEVLPQDPSPGIGEDAPRTKNLTLQDVNGDRTKISSSVEDDSILHRISIADAVTNGKPTVILFATPRFCTTRTCGPSHQVVMSLAQNYADRV
;
A
#
# COMPACT_ATOMS: atom_id res chain seq x y z
N MET A 1 12.41 -5.51 97.88
CA MET A 1 12.81 -6.81 97.31
C MET A 1 11.66 -7.36 96.48
N MET A 2 11.99 -8.11 95.43
CA MET A 2 11.13 -8.81 94.47
C MET A 2 10.61 -8.01 93.27
N ARG A 3 11.24 -8.30 92.13
CA ARG A 3 10.86 -7.93 90.75
C ARG A 3 9.67 -8.81 90.33
N TRP A 4 8.72 -8.28 89.54
CA TRP A 4 8.01 -9.11 88.58
C TRP A 4 7.87 -8.39 87.23
N PHE A 5 8.39 -9.07 86.22
CA PHE A 5 8.32 -8.79 84.78
C PHE A 5 6.96 -9.25 84.23
N CYS A 6 6.34 -8.50 83.32
CA CYS A 6 5.84 -9.08 82.06
C CYS A 6 5.63 -7.99 80.99
N LEU A 7 6.38 -8.15 79.91
CA LEU A 7 6.42 -7.30 78.73
C LEU A 7 5.22 -7.56 77.81
N ILE A 8 4.58 -6.46 77.39
CA ILE A 8 4.25 -6.05 76.01
C ILE A 8 3.90 -7.18 75.03
N ALA A 9 2.59 -7.33 74.76
CA ALA A 9 2.07 -8.05 73.61
C ALA A 9 2.30 -7.23 72.33
N CYS A 10 3.15 -7.73 71.44
CA CYS A 10 3.38 -7.18 70.10
C CYS A 10 2.32 -7.76 69.15
N ALA A 11 1.34 -6.94 68.76
CA ALA A 11 0.34 -7.31 67.77
C ALA A 11 0.95 -7.27 66.35
N LEU A 12 1.14 -8.45 65.75
CA LEU A 12 1.55 -8.61 64.36
C LEU A 12 0.38 -8.25 63.43
N LEU A 13 0.45 -7.07 62.82
CA LEU A 13 -0.39 -6.68 61.68
C LEU A 13 0.17 -7.32 60.41
N LEU A 14 -0.52 -8.32 59.88
CA LEU A 14 -0.27 -8.89 58.55
C LEU A 14 -0.71 -7.87 57.48
N SER A 15 0.22 -7.07 56.99
CA SER A 15 0.02 -6.29 55.76
C SER A 15 -0.07 -7.23 54.57
N ALA A 16 -1.29 -7.50 54.10
CA ALA A 16 -1.52 -8.18 52.83
C ALA A 16 -1.14 -7.21 51.69
N CYS A 17 0.00 -7.46 51.04
CA CYS A 17 0.30 -6.85 49.75
C CYS A 17 -0.72 -7.35 48.73
N GLY A 18 -1.72 -6.53 48.43
CA GLY A 18 -2.59 -6.73 47.28
C GLY A 18 -1.76 -6.56 46.01
N SER A 19 -1.39 -7.67 45.38
CA SER A 19 -0.84 -7.70 44.04
C SER A 19 -1.92 -7.20 43.09
N SER A 20 -1.86 -5.95 42.66
CA SER A 20 -2.66 -5.47 41.55
C SER A 20 -2.34 -6.36 40.33
N PRO A 21 -3.34 -6.92 39.63
CA PRO A 21 -3.08 -7.64 38.41
C PRO A 21 -2.41 -6.68 37.42
N THR A 22 -1.15 -6.96 37.09
CA THR A 22 -0.48 -6.29 35.96
C THR A 22 -1.37 -6.51 34.74
N PRO A 23 -1.80 -5.46 34.03
CA PRO A 23 -2.55 -5.64 32.80
C PRO A 23 -1.69 -6.49 31.87
N THR A 24 -2.18 -7.69 31.56
CA THR A 24 -1.56 -8.54 30.54
C THR A 24 -1.46 -7.69 29.28
N PRO A 25 -0.26 -7.52 28.70
CA PRO A 25 -0.14 -6.86 27.41
C PRO A 25 -1.14 -7.52 26.46
N PRO A 26 -1.93 -6.76 25.68
CA PRO A 26 -2.73 -7.34 24.63
C PRO A 26 -1.83 -8.27 23.81
N PRO A 27 -2.32 -9.45 23.36
CA PRO A 27 -1.54 -10.29 22.48
C PRO A 27 -0.98 -9.43 21.35
N ALA A 28 0.34 -9.52 21.12
CA ALA A 28 1.00 -8.76 20.08
C ALA A 28 0.26 -8.99 18.76
N SER A 29 -0.33 -7.92 18.26
CA SER A 29 -1.08 -7.92 17.03
C SER A 29 -0.11 -8.00 15.86
N ASN A 30 -0.25 -9.04 15.02
CA ASN A 30 0.46 -9.15 13.75
C ASN A 30 -0.19 -8.24 12.69
N LEU A 31 -0.39 -6.96 13.03
CA LEU A 31 -0.82 -5.94 12.07
C LEU A 31 0.40 -5.47 11.29
N ASP A 32 0.33 -5.63 9.98
CA ASP A 32 1.29 -5.09 9.03
C ASP A 32 0.60 -4.07 8.12
N VAL A 33 1.32 -2.99 7.85
CA VAL A 33 0.93 -1.98 6.87
C VAL A 33 2.01 -1.94 5.81
N ILE A 34 1.60 -2.13 4.55
CA ILE A 34 2.52 -2.22 3.42
C ILE A 34 2.13 -1.16 2.39
N LEU A 35 3.08 -0.33 1.97
CA LEU A 35 2.86 0.60 0.87
C LEU A 35 2.73 -0.18 -0.44
N ALA A 36 1.68 0.12 -1.20
CA ALA A 36 1.42 -0.55 -2.48
C ALA A 36 2.11 0.14 -3.66
N ASN A 37 2.68 1.33 -3.47
CA ASN A 37 3.51 2.03 -4.44
C ASN A 37 4.97 2.09 -3.95
N SER A 38 5.90 2.09 -4.89
CA SER A 38 7.35 2.11 -4.62
C SER A 38 7.96 3.50 -4.60
N GLN A 39 7.28 4.50 -5.17
CA GLN A 39 7.79 5.85 -5.36
C GLN A 39 6.75 6.89 -4.99
N HIS A 40 7.23 7.98 -4.38
CA HIS A 40 6.48 9.20 -4.11
C HIS A 40 7.26 10.36 -4.70
N ILE A 41 6.54 11.35 -5.23
CA ILE A 41 7.13 12.49 -5.93
C ILE A 41 6.65 13.79 -5.31
N LEU A 42 7.37 14.88 -5.56
CA LEU A 42 6.92 16.21 -5.18
C LEU A 42 5.51 16.51 -5.73
N GLY A 43 4.63 17.10 -4.91
CA GLY A 43 3.27 17.46 -5.26
C GLY A 43 2.22 16.41 -4.86
N ALA A 44 1.14 16.32 -5.64
CA ALA A 44 -0.01 15.48 -5.34
C ALA A 44 0.27 14.00 -5.61
N ASN A 45 0.02 13.15 -4.62
CA ASN A 45 0.26 11.71 -4.67
C ASN A 45 -0.98 10.93 -4.27
N ARG A 46 -1.22 9.84 -5.00
CA ARG A 46 -2.06 8.75 -4.54
C ARG A 46 -1.22 7.87 -3.62
N PHE A 47 -1.73 7.58 -2.42
CA PHE A 47 -1.00 6.88 -1.36
C PHE A 47 -1.74 5.57 -1.00
N PRO A 48 -1.60 4.50 -1.81
CA PRO A 48 -2.25 3.22 -1.55
C PRO A 48 -1.45 2.37 -0.55
N LEU A 49 -2.14 1.76 0.41
CA LEU A 49 -1.55 0.82 1.37
C LEU A 49 -2.42 -0.43 1.56
N GLY A 50 -1.76 -1.57 1.76
CA GLY A 50 -2.39 -2.78 2.26
C GLY A 50 -2.35 -2.79 3.78
N VAL A 51 -3.47 -3.14 4.40
CA VAL A 51 -3.55 -3.45 5.84
C VAL A 51 -3.75 -4.95 5.98
N ILE A 52 -2.83 -5.62 6.66
CA ILE A 52 -2.77 -7.07 6.78
C ILE A 52 -2.74 -7.43 8.25
N ARG A 53 -3.57 -8.38 8.65
CA ARG A 53 -3.60 -8.93 10.00
C ARG A 53 -3.60 -10.44 9.93
N ASP A 54 -2.64 -11.07 10.62
CA ASP A 54 -2.50 -12.52 10.65
C ASP A 54 -2.47 -13.14 9.24
N GLY A 55 -1.80 -12.46 8.31
CA GLY A 55 -1.66 -12.86 6.91
C GLY A 55 -2.89 -12.62 6.03
N LYS A 56 -3.94 -11.95 6.53
CA LYS A 56 -5.18 -11.65 5.78
C LYS A 56 -5.38 -10.15 5.60
N SER A 57 -5.92 -9.74 4.46
CA SER A 57 -6.30 -8.34 4.23
C SER A 57 -7.43 -7.93 5.17
N VAL A 58 -7.28 -6.79 5.83
CA VAL A 58 -8.31 -6.18 6.66
C VAL A 58 -9.19 -5.30 5.78
N LYS A 59 -10.49 -5.59 5.66
CA LYS A 59 -11.40 -4.89 4.74
C LYS A 59 -12.30 -3.84 5.41
N ASP A 60 -12.64 -4.05 6.67
CA ASP A 60 -13.63 -3.24 7.42
C ASP A 60 -12.97 -2.44 8.55
N ALA A 61 -11.88 -1.75 8.25
CA ALA A 61 -11.22 -0.85 9.20
C ALA A 61 -11.40 0.62 8.82
N PHE A 62 -11.46 1.47 9.83
CA PHE A 62 -11.20 2.89 9.66
C PHE A 62 -9.69 3.12 9.70
N VAL A 63 -9.15 3.71 8.63
CA VAL A 63 -7.71 3.92 8.45
C VAL A 63 -7.43 5.41 8.31
N HIS A 64 -6.70 5.95 9.29
CA HIS A 64 -6.31 7.36 9.34
C HIS A 64 -4.79 7.49 9.20
N LEU A 65 -4.34 8.42 8.35
CA LEU A 65 -2.93 8.66 8.07
C LEU A 65 -2.54 10.06 8.54
N LYS A 66 -1.37 10.16 9.15
CA LYS A 66 -0.71 11.42 9.45
C LYS A 66 0.69 11.44 8.86
N PHE A 67 0.98 12.44 8.05
CA PHE A 67 2.24 12.59 7.34
C PHE A 67 3.18 13.55 8.04
N PHE A 68 4.46 13.20 8.04
CA PHE A 68 5.53 13.92 8.69
C PHE A 68 6.67 14.16 7.72
N ASP A 69 7.17 15.39 7.75
CA ASP A 69 8.44 15.74 7.15
C ASP A 69 9.57 15.38 8.12
N LEU A 70 10.52 14.57 7.64
CA LEU A 70 11.66 14.06 8.40
C LEU A 70 13.00 14.64 7.89
N THR A 71 12.96 15.71 7.10
CA THR A 71 14.18 16.34 6.54
C THR A 71 14.97 17.16 7.56
N THR A 72 14.40 17.38 8.75
CA THR A 72 15.05 18.06 9.86
C THR A 72 15.17 17.12 11.07
N ASP A 73 15.98 17.48 12.05
CA ASP A 73 16.20 16.66 13.27
C ASP A 73 14.90 16.33 14.03
N ASN A 74 13.86 17.13 13.85
CA ASN A 74 12.54 16.90 14.44
C ASN A 74 11.52 16.57 13.36
N ALA A 75 10.70 15.54 13.60
CA ALA A 75 9.58 15.22 12.73
C ALA A 75 8.53 16.34 12.80
N VAL A 76 8.20 16.94 11.66
CA VAL A 76 7.19 18.00 11.55
C VAL A 76 5.93 17.41 10.94
N ALA A 77 4.81 17.45 11.67
CA ALA A 77 3.52 17.03 11.11
C ALA A 77 3.09 17.99 9.99
N LYS A 78 2.67 17.45 8.84
CA LYS A 78 2.37 18.23 7.63
C LYS A 78 0.92 18.14 7.19
N SER A 79 0.35 16.94 7.22
CA SER A 79 -1.04 16.70 6.82
C SER A 79 -1.57 15.42 7.44
N GLU A 80 -2.88 15.26 7.41
CA GLU A 80 -3.57 14.04 7.81
C GLU A 80 -4.79 13.82 6.93
N THR A 81 -5.16 12.56 6.70
CA THR A 81 -6.28 12.17 5.84
C THR A 81 -6.74 10.77 6.18
N ASP A 82 -8.02 10.49 5.94
CA ASP A 82 -8.52 9.13 5.96
C ASP A 82 -8.21 8.44 4.63
N ALA A 83 -8.07 7.12 4.68
CA ALA A 83 -7.88 6.27 3.52
C ALA A 83 -9.11 5.35 3.39
N PRO A 84 -10.04 5.59 2.43
CA PRO A 84 -11.12 4.66 2.14
C PRO A 84 -10.60 3.34 1.53
N TYR A 85 -11.33 2.25 1.79
CA TYR A 85 -11.04 0.91 1.27
C TYR A 85 -11.49 0.76 -0.20
N PHE A 86 -10.65 0.08 -1.00
CA PHE A 86 -10.93 -0.33 -2.38
C PHE A 86 -10.59 -1.80 -2.55
N GLY A 87 -11.60 -2.63 -2.79
CA GLY A 87 -11.47 -4.08 -2.97
C GLY A 87 -12.36 -4.67 -4.05
N ASP A 88 -13.15 -3.85 -4.76
CA ASP A 88 -14.09 -4.33 -5.76
C ASP A 88 -13.36 -5.12 -6.85
N ASN A 89 -13.82 -6.36 -7.08
CA ASN A 89 -13.23 -7.32 -8.03
C ASN A 89 -11.76 -7.73 -7.72
N LEU A 90 -11.25 -7.45 -6.52
CA LEU A 90 -9.91 -7.88 -6.07
C LEU A 90 -9.93 -9.13 -5.18
N GLY A 91 -11.11 -9.74 -4.99
CA GLY A 91 -11.31 -10.97 -4.22
C GLY A 91 -10.98 -10.80 -2.73
N GLU A 92 -9.94 -11.49 -2.26
CA GLU A 92 -9.49 -11.39 -0.87
C GLU A 92 -8.49 -10.26 -0.62
N ALA A 93 -8.03 -9.59 -1.67
CA ALA A 93 -7.14 -8.46 -1.57
C ALA A 93 -7.91 -7.14 -1.60
N GLY A 94 -7.37 -6.12 -0.95
CA GLY A 94 -7.80 -4.73 -1.13
C GLY A 94 -6.76 -3.76 -0.63
N VAL A 95 -6.97 -2.49 -0.96
CA VAL A 95 -6.07 -1.40 -0.61
C VAL A 95 -6.86 -0.25 0.00
N TYR A 96 -6.30 0.39 1.00
CA TYR A 96 -6.78 1.69 1.47
C TYR A 96 -6.03 2.78 0.71
N VAL A 97 -6.74 3.79 0.22
CA VAL A 97 -6.13 4.80 -0.66
C VAL A 97 -6.36 6.18 -0.08
N ALA A 98 -5.29 6.77 0.40
CA ALA A 98 -5.24 8.18 0.77
C ALA A 98 -4.73 9.04 -0.39
N HIS A 99 -4.91 10.35 -0.26
CA HIS A 99 -4.25 11.34 -1.11
C HIS A 99 -3.43 12.27 -0.23
N ALA A 100 -2.19 12.51 -0.62
CA ALA A 100 -1.26 13.36 0.11
C ALA A 100 -0.59 14.34 -0.85
N ASN A 101 -0.22 15.51 -0.34
CA ASN A 101 0.58 16.47 -1.08
C ASN A 101 1.91 16.68 -0.36
N PHE A 102 3.01 16.43 -1.05
CA PHE A 102 4.36 16.65 -0.52
C PHE A 102 4.91 17.96 -1.09
N ASP A 103 5.31 18.87 -0.21
CA ASP A 103 5.75 20.22 -0.59
C ASP A 103 7.27 20.32 -0.77
N LYS A 104 8.01 19.25 -0.48
CA LYS A 104 9.44 19.17 -0.71
C LYS A 104 9.94 17.73 -0.89
N PRO A 105 11.05 17.55 -1.62
CA PRO A 105 11.76 16.27 -1.69
C PRO A 105 12.44 15.93 -0.36
N GLY A 106 12.78 14.65 -0.18
CA GLY A 106 13.55 14.15 0.96
C GLY A 106 12.85 13.05 1.74
N ALA A 107 13.33 12.82 2.97
CA ALA A 107 12.78 11.81 3.87
C ALA A 107 11.44 12.25 4.47
N TRP A 108 10.44 11.38 4.39
CA TRP A 108 9.11 11.55 4.95
C TRP A 108 8.71 10.32 5.78
N GLY A 109 7.73 10.53 6.65
CA GLY A 109 7.12 9.48 7.46
C GLY A 109 5.60 9.53 7.39
N VAL A 110 4.97 8.37 7.59
CA VAL A 110 3.52 8.29 7.81
C VAL A 110 3.24 7.47 9.05
N GLU A 111 2.36 7.99 9.90
CA GLU A 111 1.73 7.27 10.98
C GLU A 111 0.35 6.80 10.50
N VAL A 112 0.11 5.49 10.55
CA VAL A 112 -1.11 4.84 10.09
C VAL A 112 -1.82 4.27 11.30
N THR A 113 -2.97 4.84 11.65
CA THR A 113 -3.85 4.35 12.72
C THR A 113 -4.97 3.52 12.11
N VAL A 114 -5.06 2.27 12.52
CA VAL A 114 -6.07 1.30 12.07
C VAL A 114 -7.03 1.04 13.23
N SER A 115 -8.32 1.26 13.00
CA SER A 115 -9.38 1.02 13.98
C SER A 115 -10.40 0.02 13.43
N GLU A 116 -10.56 -1.09 14.12
CA GLU A 116 -11.49 -2.17 13.78
C GLU A 116 -12.53 -2.33 14.89
N ASN A 117 -13.77 -2.69 14.53
CA ASN A 117 -14.81 -2.90 15.53
C ASN A 117 -14.44 -4.04 16.49
N GLY A 118 -14.57 -3.80 17.80
CA GLY A 118 -14.24 -4.78 18.85
C GLY A 118 -12.75 -4.99 19.08
N ARG A 119 -11.87 -4.14 18.54
CA ARG A 119 -10.42 -4.17 18.77
C ARG A 119 -9.90 -2.80 19.22
N ALA A 120 -8.80 -2.79 19.97
CA ALA A 120 -8.09 -1.55 20.25
C ALA A 120 -7.46 -1.02 18.96
N SER A 121 -7.48 0.30 18.76
CA SER A 121 -6.79 0.92 17.63
C SER A 121 -5.29 0.68 17.74
N GLU A 122 -4.67 0.46 16.59
CA GLU A 122 -3.24 0.21 16.49
C GLU A 122 -2.60 1.19 15.53
N THR A 123 -1.34 1.53 15.81
CA THR A 123 -0.58 2.49 15.01
C THR A 123 0.70 1.86 14.48
N LYS A 124 0.95 2.04 13.18
CA LYS A 124 2.20 1.69 12.51
C LYS A 124 2.85 2.93 11.92
N ARG A 125 4.18 2.99 11.93
CA ARG A 125 4.95 4.08 11.35
C ARG A 125 5.83 3.55 10.23
N LEU A 126 5.82 4.25 9.11
CA LEU A 126 6.59 3.90 7.91
C LEU A 126 7.42 5.13 7.50
N GLY A 127 8.66 4.90 7.09
CA GLY A 127 9.49 5.90 6.43
C GLY A 127 9.50 5.68 4.92
N PHE A 128 9.54 6.76 4.15
CA PHE A 128 9.64 6.73 2.70
C PHE A 128 10.35 7.97 2.16
N GLU A 129 10.79 7.92 0.91
CA GLU A 129 11.47 9.02 0.24
C GLU A 129 10.52 9.69 -0.76
N VAL A 130 10.55 11.03 -0.79
CA VAL A 130 9.87 11.84 -1.80
C VAL A 130 10.91 12.37 -2.79
N LEU A 131 10.78 11.97 -4.05
CA LEU A 131 11.68 12.37 -5.11
C LEU A 131 11.33 13.77 -5.65
N PRO A 132 12.33 14.55 -6.10
CA PRO A 132 12.08 15.86 -6.70
C PRO A 132 11.36 15.78 -8.05
N GLN A 133 11.52 14.68 -8.77
CA GLN A 133 10.95 14.45 -10.09
C GLN A 133 10.75 12.94 -10.34
N ASP A 134 9.70 12.60 -11.09
CA ASP A 134 9.50 11.26 -11.64
C ASP A 134 10.36 11.08 -12.91
N PRO A 135 11.19 10.03 -13.04
CA PRO A 135 11.84 9.72 -14.31
C PRO A 135 10.87 9.25 -15.42
N SER A 136 9.61 8.97 -15.07
CA SER A 136 8.55 8.55 -15.98
C SER A 136 7.82 9.75 -16.58
N PRO A 137 7.18 9.62 -17.76
CA PRO A 137 6.35 10.66 -18.32
C PRO A 137 5.26 11.11 -17.34
N GLY A 138 5.17 12.43 -17.11
CA GLY A 138 4.20 13.03 -16.20
C GLY A 138 2.78 13.06 -16.78
N ILE A 139 1.79 13.30 -15.92
CA ILE A 139 0.40 13.50 -16.36
C ILE A 139 0.32 14.77 -17.21
N GLY A 140 -0.19 14.63 -18.43
CA GLY A 140 -0.33 15.74 -19.39
C GLY A 140 0.89 15.95 -20.27
N GLU A 141 1.99 15.23 -20.05
CA GLU A 141 3.14 15.22 -20.95
C GLU A 141 2.88 14.32 -22.17
N ASP A 142 3.61 14.58 -23.25
CA ASP A 142 3.56 13.75 -24.46
C ASP A 142 4.06 12.33 -24.17
N ALA A 143 3.26 11.33 -24.53
CA ALA A 143 3.66 9.94 -24.41
C ALA A 143 4.85 9.65 -25.37
N PRO A 144 5.93 8.97 -24.90
CA PRO A 144 7.05 8.62 -25.76
C PRO A 144 6.62 7.75 -26.95
N ARG A 145 7.07 8.11 -28.15
CA ARG A 145 6.79 7.37 -29.39
C ARG A 145 7.71 6.15 -29.53
N THR A 146 7.51 5.16 -28.65
CA THR A 146 8.33 3.96 -28.57
C THR A 146 8.05 3.01 -29.72
N LYS A 147 9.10 2.57 -30.41
CA LYS A 147 9.03 1.50 -31.42
C LYS A 147 9.27 0.15 -30.75
N ASN A 148 8.20 -0.49 -30.29
CA ASN A 148 8.22 -1.88 -29.85
C ASN A 148 7.87 -2.84 -31.00
N LEU A 149 8.27 -4.10 -30.85
CA LEU A 149 7.83 -5.16 -31.76
C LEU A 149 6.32 -5.37 -31.67
N THR A 150 5.72 -5.66 -32.81
CA THR A 150 4.33 -6.06 -33.00
C THR A 150 4.26 -7.52 -33.43
N LEU A 151 3.05 -8.08 -33.49
CA LEU A 151 2.83 -9.42 -34.06
C LEU A 151 3.31 -9.55 -35.50
N GLN A 152 3.23 -8.48 -36.30
CA GLN A 152 3.69 -8.52 -37.69
C GLN A 152 5.22 -8.70 -37.75
N ASP A 153 5.95 -8.00 -36.88
CA ASP A 153 7.42 -8.07 -36.83
C ASP A 153 7.94 -9.47 -36.45
N VAL A 154 7.12 -10.25 -35.75
CA VAL A 154 7.44 -11.62 -35.33
C VAL A 154 6.74 -12.70 -36.15
N ASN A 155 6.21 -12.36 -37.33
CA ASN A 155 5.49 -13.28 -38.23
C ASN A 155 4.33 -14.02 -37.55
N GLY A 156 3.64 -13.35 -36.62
CA GLY A 156 2.55 -13.92 -35.83
C GLY A 156 2.99 -14.82 -34.66
N ASP A 157 4.29 -15.05 -34.47
CA ASP A 157 4.82 -15.80 -33.34
C ASP A 157 4.81 -14.95 -32.06
N ARG A 158 3.65 -14.88 -31.42
CA ARG A 158 3.37 -14.13 -30.19
C ARG A 158 4.35 -14.45 -29.05
N THR A 159 4.88 -15.67 -28.99
CA THR A 159 5.77 -16.12 -27.90
C THR A 159 7.08 -15.34 -27.84
N LYS A 160 7.43 -14.62 -28.91
CA LYS A 160 8.61 -13.73 -28.98
C LYS A 160 8.39 -12.36 -28.33
N ILE A 161 7.15 -11.96 -28.08
CA ILE A 161 6.80 -10.62 -27.56
C ILE A 161 5.87 -10.64 -26.35
N SER A 162 5.23 -11.77 -26.04
CA SER A 162 4.42 -11.94 -24.84
C SER A 162 4.72 -13.26 -24.14
N SER A 163 4.69 -13.20 -22.80
CA SER A 163 4.76 -14.38 -21.93
C SER A 163 3.39 -14.88 -21.48
N SER A 164 2.29 -14.22 -21.90
CA SER A 164 0.92 -14.60 -21.54
C SER A 164 0.59 -16.04 -21.96
N VAL A 165 -0.13 -16.76 -21.09
CA VAL A 165 -0.68 -18.08 -21.39
C VAL A 165 -1.91 -17.96 -22.29
N GLU A 166 -2.80 -17.02 -21.97
CA GLU A 166 -3.98 -16.71 -22.75
C GLU A 166 -3.61 -15.92 -24.01
N ASP A 167 -4.46 -15.99 -25.03
CA ASP A 167 -4.22 -15.24 -26.27
C ASP A 167 -4.46 -13.75 -26.06
N ASP A 168 -3.36 -13.00 -26.00
CA ASP A 168 -3.34 -11.55 -25.87
C ASP A 168 -2.93 -10.84 -27.17
N SER A 169 -3.07 -11.52 -28.31
CA SER A 169 -2.67 -11.00 -29.62
C SER A 169 -3.25 -9.62 -29.95
N ILE A 170 -4.44 -9.29 -29.44
CA ILE A 170 -5.07 -7.99 -29.63
C ILE A 170 -4.22 -6.83 -29.07
N LEU A 171 -3.45 -7.05 -28.00
CA LEU A 171 -2.62 -6.04 -27.35
C LEU A 171 -1.31 -5.75 -28.09
N HIS A 172 -0.96 -6.56 -29.10
CA HIS A 172 0.33 -6.53 -29.79
C HIS A 172 0.22 -6.22 -31.29
N ARG A 173 -0.91 -5.66 -31.74
CA ARG A 173 -1.18 -5.41 -33.17
C ARG A 173 -0.50 -4.16 -33.71
N ILE A 174 -0.23 -3.18 -32.87
CA ILE A 174 0.38 -1.89 -33.24
C ILE A 174 1.48 -1.52 -32.26
N SER A 175 2.40 -0.65 -32.69
CA SER A 175 3.43 -0.11 -31.81
C SER A 175 2.87 0.99 -30.90
N ILE A 176 3.56 1.29 -29.80
CA ILE A 176 3.25 2.45 -28.95
C ILE A 176 3.32 3.73 -29.77
N ALA A 177 4.33 3.89 -30.64
CA ALA A 177 4.46 5.03 -31.52
C ALA A 177 3.22 5.27 -32.41
N ASP A 178 2.63 4.20 -32.93
CA ASP A 178 1.40 4.28 -33.74
C ASP A 178 0.18 4.53 -32.86
N ALA A 179 0.09 3.87 -31.70
CA ALA A 179 -1.02 4.02 -30.77
C ALA A 179 -1.18 5.48 -30.31
N VAL A 180 -0.09 6.11 -29.88
CA VAL A 180 -0.13 7.49 -29.36
C VAL A 180 -0.31 8.56 -30.44
N THR A 181 -0.30 8.20 -31.73
CA THR A 181 -0.43 9.15 -32.85
C THR A 181 -1.65 8.92 -33.74
N ASN A 182 -2.40 7.83 -33.55
CA ASN A 182 -3.54 7.47 -34.41
C ASN A 182 -4.83 8.26 -34.13
N GLY A 183 -4.84 9.15 -33.13
CA GLY A 183 -5.99 9.98 -32.75
C GLY A 183 -7.04 9.28 -31.89
N LYS A 184 -6.80 8.03 -31.45
CA LYS A 184 -7.66 7.30 -30.51
C LYS A 184 -7.10 7.36 -29.08
N PRO A 185 -7.96 7.34 -28.04
CA PRO A 185 -7.54 7.11 -26.67
C PRO A 185 -6.76 5.80 -26.56
N THR A 186 -5.56 5.80 -25.99
CA THR A 186 -4.71 4.61 -25.89
C THR A 186 -4.57 4.16 -24.44
N VAL A 187 -4.67 2.84 -24.20
CA VAL A 187 -4.31 2.20 -22.93
C VAL A 187 -3.07 1.35 -23.15
N ILE A 188 -2.01 1.58 -22.37
CA ILE A 188 -0.75 0.83 -22.45
C ILE A 188 -0.55 0.08 -21.14
N LEU A 189 -0.33 -1.23 -21.22
CA LEU A 189 -0.05 -2.08 -20.07
C LEU A 189 1.40 -2.56 -20.09
N PHE A 190 2.17 -2.16 -19.09
CA PHE A 190 3.46 -2.78 -18.78
C PHE A 190 3.25 -3.89 -17.75
N ALA A 191 3.30 -5.13 -18.19
CA ALA A 191 3.07 -6.29 -17.32
C ALA A 191 4.01 -7.45 -17.66
N THR A 192 4.17 -8.36 -16.69
CA THR A 192 4.86 -9.64 -16.85
C THR A 192 3.89 -10.79 -16.51
N PRO A 193 2.86 -11.05 -17.35
CA PRO A 193 1.70 -11.86 -16.96
C PRO A 193 2.02 -13.27 -16.44
N ARG A 194 3.13 -13.87 -16.87
CA ARG A 194 3.58 -15.20 -16.43
C ARG A 194 4.62 -15.20 -15.32
N PHE A 195 5.39 -14.13 -15.14
CA PHE A 195 6.55 -14.09 -14.24
C PHE A 195 6.35 -13.21 -13.01
N CYS A 196 5.21 -12.54 -12.92
CA CYS A 196 4.85 -11.77 -11.75
C CYS A 196 4.66 -12.69 -10.55
N THR A 197 5.51 -12.53 -9.53
CA THR A 197 5.43 -13.26 -8.26
C THR A 197 4.23 -12.80 -7.43
N THR A 198 3.76 -11.57 -7.67
CA THR A 198 2.58 -11.00 -7.02
C THR A 198 1.32 -11.37 -7.79
N ARG A 199 0.21 -11.55 -7.08
CA ARG A 199 -1.09 -11.88 -7.68
C ARG A 199 -1.79 -10.69 -8.36
N THR A 200 -1.04 -9.68 -8.80
CA THR A 200 -1.56 -8.43 -9.35
C THR A 200 -1.41 -8.31 -10.86
N CYS A 201 -0.32 -8.81 -11.44
CA CYS A 201 -0.10 -8.60 -12.89
C CYS A 201 -1.09 -9.38 -13.77
N GLY A 202 -1.45 -10.61 -13.38
CA GLY A 202 -2.44 -11.43 -14.10
C GLY A 202 -3.82 -10.75 -14.14
N PRO A 203 -4.39 -10.37 -12.98
CA PRO A 203 -5.66 -9.63 -12.95
C PRO A 203 -5.65 -8.33 -13.73
N SER A 204 -4.58 -7.51 -13.65
CA SER A 204 -4.47 -6.28 -14.44
C SER A 204 -4.48 -6.56 -15.95
N HIS A 205 -3.77 -7.61 -16.39
CA HIS A 205 -3.79 -8.05 -17.79
C HIS A 205 -5.18 -8.50 -18.23
N GLN A 206 -5.89 -9.28 -17.42
CA GLN A 206 -7.26 -9.70 -17.70
C GLN A 206 -8.25 -8.53 -17.81
N VAL A 207 -8.11 -7.50 -16.96
CA VAL A 207 -8.92 -6.28 -17.05
C VAL A 207 -8.67 -5.56 -18.38
N VAL A 208 -7.41 -5.37 -18.77
CA VAL A 208 -7.06 -4.71 -20.05
C VAL A 208 -7.53 -5.55 -21.24
N MET A 209 -7.42 -6.87 -21.18
CA MET A 209 -7.97 -7.77 -22.19
C MET A 209 -9.49 -7.64 -22.32
N SER A 210 -10.20 -7.57 -21.21
CA SER A 210 -11.65 -7.33 -21.20
C SER A 210 -12.00 -5.96 -21.81
N LEU A 211 -11.23 -4.91 -21.51
CA LEU A 211 -11.41 -3.61 -22.14
C LEU A 211 -11.17 -3.66 -23.64
N ALA A 212 -10.10 -4.31 -24.09
CA ALA A 212 -9.80 -4.47 -25.52
C ALA A 212 -10.94 -5.20 -26.24
N GLN A 213 -11.49 -6.28 -25.68
CA GLN A 213 -12.61 -7.01 -26.27
C GLN A 213 -13.89 -6.17 -26.41
N ASN A 214 -14.14 -5.26 -25.47
CA ASN A 214 -15.36 -4.46 -25.44
C ASN A 214 -15.23 -3.10 -26.15
N TYR A 215 -14.01 -2.59 -26.34
CA TYR A 215 -13.78 -1.22 -26.79
C TYR A 215 -12.75 -1.06 -27.92
N ALA A 216 -12.19 -2.13 -28.52
CA ALA A 216 -11.11 -2.03 -29.53
C ALA A 216 -11.37 -1.12 -30.73
N ASP A 217 -12.63 -0.83 -31.09
CA ASP A 217 -12.91 0.13 -32.17
C ASP A 217 -12.75 1.59 -31.72
N ARG A 218 -12.84 1.84 -30.41
CA ARG A 218 -12.85 3.14 -29.73
C ARG A 218 -11.54 3.47 -29.03
N VAL A 219 -10.74 2.47 -28.65
CA VAL A 219 -9.42 2.61 -28.02
C VAL A 219 -8.34 1.90 -28.82
#